data_AF-A0A7C1ATR7-F1
#
_entry.id   AF-A0A7C1ATR7-F1
#
_cell.length_a   1.000
_cell.length_b   1.000
_cell.length_c   1.000
_cell.angle_alpha   90.00
_cell.angle_beta   90.00
_cell.angle_gamma   90.00
#
_symmetry.space_group_name_H-M   'P 1'
#
loop_
_entity.id
_entity.type
_entity.pdbx_description
1 polymer ?
#
loop_
_entity_poly.entity_id
_entity_poly.type
_entity_poly.pdbx_seq_one_letter_code
_entity_poly.pdbx_strand_id
1 'polypeptide(L)' 'MSEKTPKNNSLNDTVALQSQIGTICIPREVYSFVKWLTNSGYAVWFVGGIIRDVLPGKNPKDWDIATTAPSEV' A
#
# COMPACT_ATOMS: atom_id res chain seq x y z
N MET A 1 -26.75 41.64 -11.36
CA MET A 1 -27.17 40.60 -10.41
C MET A 1 -28.27 39.79 -11.04
N SER A 2 -27.96 38.56 -11.50
CA SER A 2 -28.82 37.39 -11.35
C SER A 2 -28.05 36.16 -11.82
N GLU A 3 -27.79 35.28 -10.85
CA GLU A 3 -27.54 33.83 -10.90
C GLU A 3 -26.71 33.24 -12.05
N LYS A 4 -25.45 32.87 -11.74
CA LYS A 4 -24.74 31.81 -12.43
C LYS A 4 -25.15 30.47 -11.83
N THR A 5 -25.88 29.67 -12.58
CA THR A 5 -26.07 28.23 -12.30
C THR A 5 -24.72 27.53 -12.23
N PRO A 6 -24.42 26.73 -11.18
CA PRO A 6 -23.22 25.92 -11.17
C PRO A 6 -23.37 24.79 -12.19
N LYS A 7 -22.44 24.72 -13.14
CA LYS A 7 -22.32 23.62 -14.09
C LYS A 7 -22.02 22.34 -13.31
N ASN A 8 -22.94 21.40 -13.36
CA ASN A 8 -22.73 20.00 -13.03
C ASN A 8 -21.67 19.41 -13.97
N ASN A 9 -20.47 19.14 -13.47
CA ASN A 9 -19.58 18.19 -14.13
C ASN A 9 -19.40 17.02 -13.16
N SER A 10 -20.21 15.97 -13.37
CA SER A 10 -20.08 14.70 -12.67
C SER A 10 -18.65 14.23 -12.84
N LEU A 11 -17.95 14.26 -11.73
CA LEU A 11 -16.56 13.92 -11.63
C LEU A 11 -16.35 12.49 -12.14
N ASN A 12 -15.53 12.38 -13.19
CA ASN A 12 -14.99 11.15 -13.75
C ASN A 12 -13.92 10.55 -12.80
N ASP A 13 -14.22 10.51 -11.49
CA ASP A 13 -13.25 10.45 -10.37
C ASP A 13 -12.68 9.08 -10.07
N THR A 14 -12.56 8.22 -11.08
CA THR A 14 -11.89 6.94 -10.87
C THR A 14 -10.83 6.75 -11.93
N VAL A 15 -9.60 6.99 -11.52
CA VAL A 15 -8.41 6.59 -12.27
C VAL A 15 -8.26 5.08 -12.10
N ALA A 16 -8.18 4.35 -13.22
CA ALA A 16 -7.77 2.96 -13.20
C ALA A 16 -6.32 2.89 -12.69
N LEU A 17 -6.12 2.43 -11.45
CA LEU A 17 -4.80 2.09 -10.93
C LEU A 17 -4.36 0.76 -11.53
N GLN A 18 -3.92 0.79 -12.78
CA GLN A 18 -3.30 -0.39 -13.40
C GLN A 18 -1.84 -0.42 -13.01
N SER A 19 -1.54 -0.89 -11.80
CA SER A 19 -0.15 -1.05 -11.38
C SER A 19 0.40 -2.31 -12.05
N GLN A 20 1.19 -2.14 -13.11
CA GLN A 20 2.18 -3.14 -13.54
C GLN A 20 3.26 -3.25 -12.46
N ILE A 21 2.90 -3.80 -11.29
CA ILE A 21 3.88 -4.07 -10.24
C ILE A 21 4.68 -5.27 -10.75
N GLY A 22 5.96 -5.06 -11.00
CA GLY A 22 6.87 -6.16 -11.29
C GLY A 22 6.90 -7.15 -10.13
N THR A 23 7.24 -8.41 -10.39
CA THR A 23 7.41 -9.41 -9.33
C THR A 23 8.47 -8.92 -8.34
N ILE A 24 8.10 -8.84 -7.06
CA ILE A 24 9.04 -8.52 -5.99
C ILE A 24 9.45 -9.78 -5.25
N CYS A 25 10.74 -9.88 -4.91
CA CYS A 25 11.26 -10.94 -4.07
C CYS A 25 11.26 -10.50 -2.62
N ILE A 26 10.43 -11.12 -1.79
CA ILE A 26 10.38 -10.88 -0.35
C ILE A 26 11.45 -11.76 0.34
N PRO A 27 12.37 -11.20 1.15
CA PRO A 27 13.27 -12.00 1.97
C PRO A 27 12.52 -12.98 2.87
N ARG A 28 13.11 -14.14 3.14
CA ARG A 28 12.46 -15.21 3.90
C ARG A 28 12.10 -14.76 5.31
N GLU A 29 12.95 -13.94 5.91
CA GLU A 29 12.81 -13.40 7.25
C GLU A 29 11.58 -12.49 7.34
N VAL A 30 11.45 -11.58 6.37
CA VAL A 30 10.30 -10.67 6.26
C VAL A 30 9.01 -11.46 6.06
N TYR A 31 9.01 -12.44 5.15
CA TYR A 31 7.85 -13.30 4.93
C TYR A 31 7.47 -14.07 6.20
N SER A 32 8.44 -14.63 6.92
CA SER A 32 8.19 -15.40 8.14
C SER A 32 7.60 -14.53 9.24
N PHE A 33 8.09 -13.30 9.39
CA PHE A 33 7.57 -12.32 10.34
C PHE A 33 6.13 -11.90 10.02
N VAL A 34 5.84 -11.54 8.76
CA VAL A 34 4.47 -11.21 8.30
C VAL A 34 3.53 -12.40 8.50
N LYS A 35 3.99 -13.62 8.19
CA LYS A 35 3.21 -14.84 8.38
C LYS A 35 2.90 -15.09 9.85
N TRP A 36 3.85 -14.86 10.75
CA TRP A 36 3.63 -15.01 12.18
C TRP A 36 2.62 -13.99 12.72
N LEU A 37 2.75 -12.70 12.36
CA LEU A 37 1.80 -11.66 12.76
C LEU A 37 0.38 -11.95 12.24
N THR A 38 0.26 -12.30 10.97
CA THR A 38 -1.05 -12.59 10.34
C THR A 38 -1.70 -13.84 10.92
N ASN A 39 -0.93 -14.90 11.17
CA ASN A 39 -1.43 -16.10 11.87
C ASN A 39 -1.84 -15.82 13.32
N SER A 40 -1.29 -14.76 13.94
CA SER A 40 -1.66 -14.32 15.28
C SER A 40 -2.90 -13.40 15.29
N GLY A 41 -3.53 -13.18 14.13
CA GLY A 41 -4.76 -12.38 13.99
C GLY A 41 -4.54 -10.89 13.79
N TYR A 42 -3.30 -10.44 13.58
CA TYR A 42 -3.00 -9.03 13.33
C TYR A 42 -3.01 -8.71 11.84
N ALA A 43 -3.51 -7.52 11.50
CA ALA A 43 -3.40 -7.00 10.15
C ALA A 43 -2.03 -6.38 9.93
N VAL A 44 -1.48 -6.57 8.72
CA VAL A 44 -0.10 -6.20 8.38
C VAL A 44 -0.07 -5.55 7.01
N TRP A 45 0.66 -4.43 6.89
CA TRP A 45 0.82 -3.69 5.64
C TRP A 45 2.29 -3.34 5.40
N PHE A 46 2.74 -3.49 4.16
CA PHE A 46 3.98 -2.87 3.71
C PHE A 46 3.73 -1.38 3.50
N VAL A 47 4.60 -0.54 4.07
CA VAL A 47 4.44 0.91 4.07
C VAL A 47 5.74 1.60 3.67
N GLY A 48 5.72 2.93 3.60
CA GLY A 48 6.93 3.72 3.44
C GLY A 48 7.65 3.49 2.11
N GLY A 49 8.98 3.39 2.19
CA GLY A 49 9.88 3.37 1.03
C GLY A 49 9.67 2.17 0.11
N ILE A 50 9.17 1.04 0.63
CA ILE A 50 8.87 -0.16 -0.16
C ILE A 50 7.95 0.18 -1.32
N ILE A 51 6.84 0.88 -1.07
CA ILE A 51 5.83 1.15 -2.09
C ILE A 51 6.41 2.00 -3.22
N ARG A 52 7.21 3.01 -2.87
CA ARG A 52 7.91 3.87 -3.84
C ARG A 52 8.85 3.06 -4.74
N ASP A 53 9.52 2.06 -4.20
CA ASP A 53 10.52 1.26 -4.93
C ASP A 53 9.84 0.14 -5.76
N VAL A 54 8.78 -0.47 -5.23
CA VAL A 54 8.06 -1.60 -5.85
C VAL A 54 7.17 -1.18 -7.02
N LEU A 55 6.52 -0.01 -6.94
CA LEU A 55 5.66 0.48 -8.02
C LEU A 55 6.36 0.60 -9.40
N PRO A 56 7.60 1.09 -9.50
CA PRO A 56 8.38 1.05 -10.74
C PRO A 56 9.10 -0.29 -10.99
N GLY A 57 8.81 -1.35 -10.23
CA GLY A 57 9.41 -2.68 -10.38
C GLY A 57 10.85 -2.79 -9.87
N LYS A 58 11.27 -1.94 -8.93
CA LYS A 58 12.59 -2.04 -8.29
C LYS A 58 12.50 -2.89 -7.03
N ASN A 59 13.63 -3.49 -6.65
CA ASN A 59 13.73 -4.16 -5.36
C ASN A 59 13.80 -3.11 -4.23
N PRO A 60 12.99 -3.26 -3.18
CA PRO A 60 13.04 -2.37 -2.01
C PRO A 60 14.36 -2.54 -1.26
N LYS A 61 14.89 -1.44 -0.72
CA LYS A 61 16.12 -1.44 0.08
C LYS A 61 15.86 -1.82 1.54
N ASP A 62 14.77 -1.29 2.09
CA ASP A 62 14.32 -1.48 3.46
C ASP A 62 12.90 -2.02 3.46
N TRP A 63 12.55 -2.83 4.45
CA TRP A 63 11.23 -3.45 4.58
C TRP A 63 10.46 -2.89 5.78
N ASP A 64 9.85 -1.71 5.61
CA ASP A 64 8.96 -1.10 6.60
C ASP A 64 7.57 -1.76 6.65
N ILE A 65 7.14 -2.14 7.85
CA ILE A 65 5.86 -2.82 8.10
C ILE A 65 5.07 -2.03 9.14
N ALA A 66 3.79 -1.80 8.86
CA ALA A 66 2.80 -1.38 9.85
C ALA A 66 1.93 -2.58 10.25
N THR A 67 1.58 -2.69 11.52
CA THR A 67 0.74 -3.78 12.04
C THR A 67 -0.24 -3.27 13.09
N THR A 68 -1.35 -3.97 13.28
CA THR A 68 -2.26 -3.75 14.42
C THR A 68 -1.78 -4.44 15.70
N ALA A 69 -0.70 -5.23 15.64
CA ALA A 69 -0.11 -5.83 16.82
C ALA A 69 0.43 -4.76 17.78
N PRO A 70 0.23 -4.92 19.10
CA PRO A 70 0.81 -4.02 20.07
C PRO A 70 2.33 -4.27 20.19
N SER A 71 3.08 -3.31 20.74
CA SER A 71 4.55 -3.34 20.77
C SER A 71 5.15 -4.45 21.63
N GLU A 72 4.35 -5.05 22.51
CA GLU A 72 4.78 -6.07 23.46
C GLU A 72 4.81 -7.49 22.87
N VAL A 73 4.37 -7.67 21.61
CA VAL A 73 4.35 -8.96 20.90
C VAL A 73 5.65 -9.18 20.15
#